data_AF-A0A8I1NZH9-F1
#
_entry.id   AF-A0A8I1NZH9-F1
#
_cell.length_a   1.000
_cell.length_b   1.000
_cell.length_c   1.000
_cell.angle_alpha   90.00
_cell.angle_beta   90.00
_cell.angle_gamma   90.00
#
_symmetry.space_group_name_H-M   'P 1'
#
loop_
_entity.id
_entity.type
_entity.pdbx_description
1 polymer ?
#
loop_
_entity_poly.entity_id
_entity_poly.type
_entity_poly.pdbx_seq_one_letter_code
_entity_poly.pdbx_strand_id
1 'polypeptide(L)' 'MLTEIEIDGIGTYRLPNMWQHSRIRVIRGPNQHLAILAFGLGMPLKQFKKLPDEKQDEVNRAWCRLTMSSNMPRAAA' A
#
# COMPACT_ATOMS: atom_id res chain seq x y z
N MET A 1 10.20 8.64 -12.20
CA MET A 1 9.47 7.54 -11.53
C MET A 1 8.26 8.13 -10.85
N LEU A 2 7.05 7.63 -11.10
CA LEU A 2 5.90 7.98 -10.25
C LEU A 2 6.07 7.26 -8.91
N THR A 3 5.96 7.99 -7.81
CA THR A 3 6.02 7.44 -6.44
C THR A 3 4.71 7.62 -5.67
N GLU A 4 3.76 8.34 -6.27
CA GLU A 4 2.51 8.76 -5.63
C GLU A 4 1.36 8.74 -6.63
N ILE A 5 0.15 8.38 -6.19
CA ILE A 5 -1.10 8.41 -6.97
C ILE A 5 -2.21 8.98 -6.10
N GLU A 6 -2.96 9.95 -6.61
CA GLU A 6 -4.16 10.46 -5.95
C GLU A 6 -5.32 9.47 -6.10
N ILE A 7 -6.01 9.20 -5.00
CA ILE A 7 -7.19 8.33 -4.94
C ILE A 7 -8.36 9.16 -4.42
N ASP A 8 -9.39 9.27 -5.26
CA ASP A 8 -10.56 10.08 -4.97
C ASP A 8 -11.24 9.65 -3.66
N GLY A 9 -11.58 10.62 -2.81
CA GLY A 9 -12.23 10.39 -1.51
C GLY A 9 -11.40 9.70 -0.43
N ILE A 10 -10.11 9.36 -0.69
CA ILE A 10 -9.20 8.78 0.31
C ILE A 10 -7.97 9.67 0.54
N GLY A 11 -7.42 10.23 -0.54
CA GLY A 11 -6.19 11.02 -0.53
C GLY A 11 -5.09 10.39 -1.38
N THR A 12 -3.84 10.78 -1.14
CA THR A 12 -2.70 10.34 -1.96
C THR A 12 -2.08 9.06 -1.42
N TYR A 13 -2.02 8.02 -2.26
CA TYR A 13 -1.24 6.83 -2.01
C TYR A 13 0.23 7.04 -2.38
N ARG A 14 1.14 6.71 -1.47
CA ARG A 14 2.60 6.84 -1.65
C ARG A 14 3.25 5.49 -1.37
N LEU A 15 4.25 5.12 -2.18
CA LEU A 15 4.99 3.88 -1.89
C LEU A 15 5.68 3.99 -0.51
N PRO A 16 5.58 2.95 0.33
CA PRO A 16 6.28 2.96 1.61
C PRO A 16 7.79 3.11 1.43
N ASN A 17 8.42 3.89 2.30
CA ASN A 17 9.88 3.99 2.33
C ASN A 17 10.51 2.76 2.99
N MET A 18 11.85 2.66 2.95
CA MET A 18 12.59 1.51 3.50
C MET A 18 12.31 1.25 4.99
N TRP A 19 12.16 2.30 5.79
CA TRP A 19 11.84 2.17 7.21
C TRP A 19 10.43 1.59 7.42
N GLN A 20 9.45 2.06 6.65
CA GLN A 20 8.09 1.52 6.66
C GLN A 20 8.05 0.07 6.17
N HIS A 21 8.81 -0.27 5.12
CA HIS A 21 8.94 -1.65 4.65
C HIS A 21 9.48 -2.59 5.72
N SER A 22 10.52 -2.19 6.47
CA SER A 22 11.04 -2.98 7.58
C SER A 22 9.99 -3.24 8.65
N ARG A 23 9.14 -2.26 8.96
CA ARG A 23 8.01 -2.43 9.89
C ARG A 23 6.94 -3.36 9.36
N ILE A 24 6.61 -3.26 8.08
CA ILE A 24 5.61 -4.13 7.44
C ILE A 24 6.08 -5.58 7.43
N ARG A 25 7.38 -5.84 7.21
CA ARG A 25 7.95 -7.20 7.22
C ARG A 25 7.79 -7.94 8.56
N VAL A 26 7.57 -7.22 9.65
CA VAL A 26 7.28 -7.82 10.97
C VAL A 26 5.85 -8.40 11.01
N ILE A 27 4.93 -7.86 10.19
CA ILE A 27 3.56 -8.35 10.07
C ILE A 27 3.58 -9.60 9.20
N ARG A 28 3.24 -10.74 9.79
CA ARG A 28 3.16 -12.03 9.10
C ARG A 28 1.73 -12.37 8.68
N GLY A 29 1.62 -13.15 7.60
CA GLY A 29 0.36 -13.72 7.14
C GLY A 29 -0.49 -12.77 6.29
N PRO A 30 -1.80 -13.03 6.14
CA PRO A 30 -2.65 -12.38 5.14
C PRO A 30 -2.80 -10.86 5.34
N ASN A 31 -2.51 -10.36 6.54
CA ASN A 31 -2.57 -8.94 6.84
C ASN A 31 -1.36 -8.14 6.34
N GLN A 32 -0.29 -8.81 5.88
CA GLN A 32 0.92 -8.12 5.42
C GLN A 32 0.64 -7.26 4.19
N HIS A 33 -0.10 -7.79 3.21
CA HIS A 33 -0.47 -7.04 2.01
C HIS A 33 -1.33 -5.82 2.35
N LEU A 34 -2.37 -6.00 3.16
CA LEU A 34 -3.25 -4.92 3.60
C LEU A 34 -2.48 -3.86 4.41
N ALA A 35 -1.45 -4.25 5.15
CA ALA A 35 -0.60 -3.31 5.85
C ALA A 35 0.19 -2.43 4.87
N ILE A 36 0.74 -2.98 3.78
CA ILE A 36 1.42 -2.20 2.73
C ILE A 36 0.48 -1.12 2.19
N LEU A 37 -0.78 -1.48 1.90
CA LEU A 37 -1.78 -0.55 1.38
C LEU A 37 -2.14 0.52 2.42
N ALA A 38 -2.37 0.14 3.67
CA ALA A 38 -2.70 1.09 4.74
C ALA A 38 -1.56 2.09 5.02
N PHE A 39 -0.31 1.59 5.07
CA PHE A 39 0.87 2.44 5.29
C PHE A 39 1.08 3.45 4.17
N GLY A 40 0.82 3.08 2.91
CA GLY A 40 0.95 3.99 1.79
C GLY A 40 -0.09 5.12 1.77
N LEU A 41 -1.21 4.95 2.49
CA LEU A 41 -2.20 6.00 2.75
C LEU A 41 -1.96 6.76 4.05
N GLY A 42 -0.92 6.41 4.82
CA GLY A 42 -0.66 7.02 6.12
C GLY A 42 -1.71 6.71 7.19
N MET A 43 -2.47 5.61 7.05
CA MET A 43 -3.52 5.23 8.01
C MET A 43 -3.27 3.87 8.67
N PRO A 44 -3.82 3.60 9.86
CA PRO A 44 -3.72 2.30 10.51
C PRO A 44 -4.47 1.22 9.73
N LEU A 45 -3.99 -0.03 9.79
CA LEU A 45 -4.64 -1.19 9.18
C LEU A 45 -6.12 -1.35 9.60
N LYS A 46 -6.45 -1.03 10.85
CA LYS A 46 -7.84 -1.06 11.34
C LYS A 46 -8.75 -0.04 10.66
N GLN A 47 -8.21 1.12 10.27
CA GLN A 47 -8.95 2.14 9.53
C GLN A 47 -9.08 1.75 8.07
N PHE A 48 -8.03 1.20 7.47
CA PHE A 48 -8.05 0.70 6.10
C PHE A 48 -9.13 -0.38 5.89
N LYS A 49 -9.25 -1.34 6.83
CA LYS A 49 -10.27 -2.39 6.77
C LYS A 49 -11.72 -1.89 6.90
N LYS A 50 -11.93 -0.63 7.30
CA LYS A 50 -13.26 -0.02 7.35
C LYS A 50 -13.64 0.68 6.04
N LEU A 51 -12.70 0.81 5.10
CA LEU A 51 -12.99 1.36 3.79
C LEU A 51 -13.89 0.39 3.01
N PRO A 52 -14.79 0.90 2.16
CA PRO A 52 -15.51 0.07 1.20
C PRO A 52 -14.55 -0.77 0.37
N ASP A 53 -14.96 -1.98 -0.02
CA ASP A 53 -14.11 -2.90 -0.79
C ASP A 53 -13.63 -2.25 -2.10
N GLU A 54 -14.50 -1.48 -2.77
CA GLU A 54 -14.16 -0.70 -3.97
C GLU A 54 -12.97 0.24 -3.75
N LYS A 55 -12.93 0.90 -2.58
CA LYS A 55 -11.86 1.82 -2.19
C LYS A 55 -10.58 1.07 -1.83
N GLN A 56 -10.68 -0.11 -1.22
CA GLN A 56 -9.52 -0.96 -0.99
C GLN A 56 -8.91 -1.45 -2.32
N ASP A 57 -9.75 -1.79 -3.30
CA ASP A 57 -9.34 -2.19 -4.64
C ASP A 57 -8.67 -1.05 -5.43
N GLU A 58 -9.19 0.18 -5.36
CA GLU A 58 -8.54 1.36 -5.95
C GLU A 58 -7.13 1.56 -5.41
N VAL A 59 -6.94 1.41 -4.10
CA VAL A 59 -5.64 1.52 -3.44
C VAL A 59 -4.70 0.40 -3.88
N ASN A 60 -5.21 -0.82 -3.99
CA ASN A 60 -4.44 -1.95 -4.51
C ASN A 60 -3.98 -1.71 -5.96
N ARG A 61 -4.86 -1.17 -6.82
CA ARG A 61 -4.51 -0.79 -8.21
C ARG A 61 -3.46 0.31 -8.25
N ALA A 62 -3.56 1.32 -7.39
CA ALA A 62 -2.55 2.37 -7.27
C ALA A 62 -1.19 1.78 -6.88
N TRP A 63 -1.16 0.90 -5.88
CA TRP A 63 0.05 0.19 -5.49
C TRP A 63 0.65 -0.64 -6.63
N CYS A 64 -0.16 -1.43 -7.36
CA CYS A 64 0.30 -2.20 -8.53
C CYS A 64 0.92 -1.29 -9.61
N ARG A 65 0.27 -0.16 -9.93
CA ARG A 65 0.81 0.79 -10.92
C ARG A 65 2.16 1.37 -10.50
N LEU A 66 2.29 1.75 -9.24
CA LEU A 66 3.54 2.29 -8.70
C LEU A 66 4.65 1.24 -8.60
N THR A 67 4.33 0.01 -8.21
CA THR A 67 5.29 -1.10 -8.12
C THR A 67 5.67 -1.72 -9.46
N MET A 68 4.83 -1.60 -10.49
CA MET A 68 5.19 -1.96 -11.86
C MET A 68 6.04 -0.88 -12.55
N SER A 69 5.80 0.40 -12.21
CA SER A 69 6.60 1.53 -12.73
C SER A 69 7.93 1.71 -12.00
N SER A 70 7.98 1.33 -10.72
CA SER A 70 9.18 1.33 -9.89
C SER A 70 9.82 -0.05 -10.02
N ASN A 71 11.03 -0.13 -10.57
CA ASN A 71 11.77 -1.37 -10.79
C ASN A 71 12.22 -2.03 -9.46
N MET A 72 11.30 -2.25 -8.53
CA MET A 72 11.56 -2.76 -7.19
C MET A 72 11.71 -4.29 -7.28
N PRO A 73 12.81 -4.88 -6.76
CA PRO A 73 12.97 -6.33 -6.79
C PRO A 73 11.81 -6.96 -6.03
N ARG A 74 11.03 -7.75 -6.78
CA ARG A 74 9.92 -8.60 -6.33
C ARG A 74 10.30 -9.21 -4.98
N ALA A 75 9.60 -8.81 -3.92
CA ALA A 75 9.71 -9.48 -2.63
C ALA A 75 9.32 -10.95 -2.88
N ALA A 76 10.33 -11.83 -2.82
CA ALA A 76 10.18 -13.25 -3.07
C ALA A 76 9.28 -13.89 -2.01
N ALA A 77 8.60 -14.94 -2.49
CA ALA A 77 7.57 -15.78 -1.88
C ALA A 77 7.73 -16.09 -0.38
#